data_AF-A0A972VZ40-F1
#
_entry.id   AF-A0A972VZ40-F1
#
_cell.length_a   1.000
_cell.length_b   1.000
_cell.length_c   1.000
_cell.angle_alpha   90.00
_cell.angle_beta   90.00
_cell.angle_gamma   90.00
#
_symmetry.space_group_name_H-M   'P 1'
#
loop_
_entity.id
_entity.type
_entity.pdbx_description
1 polymer ?
#
loop_
_entity_poly.entity_id
_entity_poly.type
_entity_poly.pdbx_seq_one_letter_code
_entity_poly.pdbx_strand_id
1 'polypeptide(L)'
;MTALVSKINTRDAAFAENEAHLLAQVADLRQVVAKIKLGGGEKYQQRHKARGKLLPRERLNGLLDDGSPFLELSQLAAHDVYDDEVPAAGIITGIGRICGQECMIFINDATVKGGTYYPLTVKKQGRAQTIAQENHLPCIYLVDSGGAFLPLQAEVFPDREHFGHAFFNQARMSAQGIPQIAAVMGSCTAGGAYLPAMADESIIVKEQGTIFLAGPPLVKAATGEVVSAEDLGGADVHCRTSGVTDHYANNDHHALQLVRQCISRLNRVKPSQLDIKPSCEPLYPIEDIYGVIPKDTRHPYDVREVIARLVDGSDFDEFKALYGT
;
A
#
# COMPACT_ATOMS: atom_id res chain seq x y z
N MET A 1 -5.32 38.10 18.30
CA MET A 1 -5.75 37.65 16.96
C MET A 1 -4.65 36.74 16.50
N THR A 2 -4.92 35.44 16.38
CA THR A 2 -3.93 34.36 16.20
C THR A 2 -3.85 33.88 14.75
N ALA A 3 -4.73 34.36 13.88
CA ALA A 3 -4.63 34.17 12.43
C ALA A 3 -3.36 34.83 11.87
N LEU A 4 -2.57 34.04 11.15
CA LEU A 4 -1.40 34.53 10.43
C LEU A 4 -1.82 35.44 9.28
N VAL A 5 -1.15 36.58 9.13
CA VAL A 5 -1.35 37.50 8.01
C VAL A 5 -0.18 37.32 7.03
N SER A 6 -0.47 36.73 5.87
CA SER A 6 0.49 36.52 4.78
C SER A 6 1.12 37.85 4.35
N LYS A 7 2.44 37.86 4.26
CA LYS A 7 3.25 38.97 3.69
C LYS A 7 3.62 38.72 2.23
N ILE A 8 3.32 37.53 1.71
CA ILE A 8 3.57 37.16 0.32
C ILE A 8 2.61 37.91 -0.59
N ASN A 9 3.16 38.54 -1.64
CA ASN A 9 2.40 39.07 -2.75
C ASN A 9 2.47 38.09 -3.93
N THR A 10 1.34 37.43 -4.22
CA THR A 10 1.24 36.43 -5.30
C THR A 10 1.41 37.01 -6.70
N ARG A 11 1.49 38.34 -6.83
CA ARG A 11 1.72 39.05 -8.10
C ARG A 11 3.19 39.42 -8.32
N ASP A 12 4.08 39.15 -7.37
CA ASP A 12 5.50 39.48 -7.52
C ASP A 12 6.17 38.53 -8.51
N ALA A 13 7.14 39.05 -9.27
CA ALA A 13 7.92 38.25 -10.22
C ALA A 13 8.65 37.08 -9.53
N ALA A 14 9.17 37.31 -8.31
CA ALA A 14 9.83 36.27 -7.53
C ALA A 14 8.88 35.11 -7.16
N PHE A 15 7.63 35.41 -6.84
CA PHE A 15 6.61 34.40 -6.55
C PHE A 15 6.33 33.54 -7.80
N ALA A 16 6.13 34.19 -8.95
CA ALA A 16 5.89 33.49 -10.21
C ALA A 16 7.07 32.61 -10.65
N GLU A 17 8.31 33.06 -10.42
CA GLU A 17 9.52 32.26 -10.68
C GLU A 17 9.63 31.03 -9.78
N ASN A 18 9.32 31.17 -8.48
CA ASN A 18 9.29 30.07 -7.52
C ASN A 18 8.19 29.05 -7.89
N GLU A 19 7.00 29.55 -8.20
CA GLU A 19 5.84 28.74 -8.61
C GLU A 19 6.17 27.91 -9.85
N ALA A 20 6.70 28.55 -10.90
CA ALA A 20 7.07 27.85 -12.12
C ALA A 20 8.13 26.77 -11.87
N HIS A 21 9.10 27.02 -10.98
CA HIS A 21 10.13 26.05 -10.62
C HIS A 21 9.54 24.84 -9.90
N LEU A 22 8.72 25.05 -8.86
CA LEU A 22 8.15 23.95 -8.07
C LEU A 22 7.10 23.17 -8.87
N LEU A 23 6.29 23.84 -9.69
CA LEU A 23 5.34 23.18 -10.59
C LEU A 23 6.04 22.28 -11.62
N ALA A 24 7.23 22.64 -12.11
CA ALA A 24 8.00 21.79 -12.99
C ALA A 24 8.44 20.48 -12.29
N GLN A 25 8.86 20.55 -11.03
CA GLN A 25 9.21 19.37 -10.23
C GLN A 25 7.98 18.50 -9.91
N VAL A 26 6.84 19.13 -9.60
CA VAL A 26 5.57 18.41 -9.41
C VAL A 26 5.11 17.72 -10.69
N ALA A 27 5.29 18.35 -11.84
CA ALA A 27 4.98 17.75 -13.14
C ALA A 27 5.86 16.53 -13.42
N ASP A 28 7.16 16.62 -13.17
CA ASP A 28 8.10 15.50 -13.29
C ASP A 28 7.70 14.33 -12.37
N LEU A 29 7.44 14.60 -11.09
CA LEU A 29 6.93 13.60 -10.14
C LEU A 29 5.66 12.92 -10.67
N ARG A 30 4.70 13.69 -11.19
CA ARG A 30 3.44 13.16 -11.74
C ARG A 30 3.69 12.27 -12.96
N GLN A 31 4.65 12.59 -13.82
CA GLN A 31 5.02 11.77 -14.96
C GLN A 31 5.64 10.44 -14.53
N VAL A 32 6.60 10.47 -13.59
CA VAL A 32 7.22 9.27 -13.03
C VAL A 32 6.16 8.37 -12.36
N VAL A 33 5.29 8.94 -11.54
CA VAL A 33 4.19 8.21 -10.91
C VAL A 33 3.22 7.61 -11.95
N ALA A 34 2.92 8.34 -13.03
CA ALA A 34 2.07 7.82 -14.10
C ALA A 34 2.69 6.59 -14.78
N LYS A 35 4.01 6.58 -15.03
CA LYS A 35 4.73 5.40 -15.53
C LYS A 35 4.67 4.25 -14.52
N ILE A 36 4.91 4.52 -13.24
CA ILE A 36 4.87 3.50 -12.18
C ILE A 36 3.48 2.85 -12.06
N LYS A 37 2.41 3.62 -12.28
CA LYS A 37 1.04 3.11 -12.26
C LYS A 37 0.76 2.04 -13.33
N LEU A 38 1.61 1.92 -14.36
CA LEU A 38 1.51 0.88 -15.38
C LEU A 38 2.04 -0.48 -14.91
N GLY A 39 2.59 -0.60 -13.70
CA GLY A 39 3.10 -1.88 -13.18
C GLY A 39 4.17 -2.46 -14.10
N GLY A 40 4.10 -3.74 -14.44
CA GLY A 40 5.03 -4.37 -15.38
C GLY A 40 4.96 -3.88 -16.83
N GLY A 41 4.02 -2.97 -17.16
CA GLY A 41 3.79 -2.46 -18.51
C GLY A 41 2.69 -3.21 -19.26
N GLU A 42 2.23 -2.63 -20.37
CA GLU A 42 1.02 -3.05 -21.10
C GLU A 42 1.02 -4.53 -21.47
N LYS A 43 2.15 -5.05 -21.97
CA LYS A 43 2.29 -6.47 -22.34
C LYS A 43 1.98 -7.41 -21.18
N TYR A 44 2.46 -7.10 -19.98
CA TYR A 44 2.25 -7.93 -18.79
C TYR A 44 0.85 -7.74 -18.21
N GLN A 45 0.29 -6.53 -18.28
CA GLN A 45 -1.11 -6.28 -17.94
C GLN A 45 -2.09 -7.07 -18.81
N GLN A 46 -1.88 -7.07 -20.14
CA GLN A 46 -2.71 -7.84 -21.07
C GLN A 46 -2.62 -9.34 -20.77
N ARG A 47 -1.41 -9.86 -20.52
CA ARG A 47 -1.23 -11.27 -20.13
C ARG A 47 -1.92 -11.60 -18.81
N HIS A 48 -1.93 -10.68 -17.85
CA HIS A 48 -2.63 -10.85 -16.57
C HIS A 48 -4.14 -10.87 -16.77
N LYS A 49 -4.69 -9.92 -17.53
CA LYS A 49 -6.13 -9.87 -17.87
C LYS A 49 -6.60 -11.06 -18.69
N ALA A 50 -5.77 -11.57 -19.60
CA ALA A 50 -6.09 -12.76 -20.39
C ALA A 50 -6.31 -14.03 -19.53
N ARG A 51 -5.88 -14.01 -18.26
CA ARG A 51 -6.16 -15.07 -17.27
C ARG A 51 -7.46 -14.84 -16.49
N GLY A 52 -8.27 -13.83 -16.86
CA GLY A 52 -9.51 -13.47 -16.17
C GLY A 52 -9.32 -12.69 -14.86
N LYS A 53 -8.11 -12.21 -14.58
CA LYS A 53 -7.74 -11.54 -13.33
C LYS A 53 -7.87 -10.02 -13.46
N LEU A 54 -8.33 -9.37 -12.39
CA LEU A 54 -8.26 -7.91 -12.27
C LEU A 54 -6.82 -7.47 -12.03
N LEU A 55 -6.44 -6.31 -12.57
CA LEU A 55 -5.17 -5.67 -12.24
C LEU A 55 -5.14 -5.25 -10.77
N PRO A 56 -3.96 -5.11 -10.16
CA PRO A 56 -3.82 -4.66 -8.77
C PRO A 56 -4.57 -3.37 -8.44
N ARG A 57 -4.49 -2.36 -9.32
CA ARG A 57 -5.21 -1.09 -9.13
C ARG A 57 -6.72 -1.18 -9.41
N GLU A 58 -7.14 -2.13 -10.26
CA GLU A 58 -8.57 -2.44 -10.44
C GLU A 58 -9.13 -3.13 -9.19
N ARG A 59 -8.36 -4.04 -8.56
CA ARG A 59 -8.68 -4.66 -7.27
C ARG A 59 -8.80 -3.62 -6.16
N LEU A 60 -7.85 -2.68 -6.10
CA LEU A 60 -7.91 -1.56 -5.16
C LEU A 60 -9.22 -0.77 -5.31
N ASN A 61 -9.52 -0.33 -6.52
CA ASN A 61 -10.72 0.48 -6.78
C ASN A 61 -12.01 -0.29 -6.48
N GLY A 62 -12.06 -1.59 -6.75
CA GLY A 62 -13.21 -2.44 -6.42
C GLY A 62 -13.35 -2.76 -4.93
N LEU A 63 -12.30 -2.53 -4.12
CA LEU A 63 -12.30 -2.80 -2.69
C LEU A 63 -12.74 -1.58 -1.86
N LEU A 64 -12.30 -0.38 -2.24
CA LEU A 64 -12.57 0.86 -1.53
C LEU A 64 -14.07 1.21 -1.52
N ASP A 65 -14.49 2.01 -0.53
CA ASP A 65 -15.80 2.65 -0.57
C ASP A 65 -15.87 3.69 -1.69
N ASP A 66 -17.05 3.83 -2.30
CA ASP A 66 -17.28 4.76 -3.41
C ASP A 66 -16.89 6.19 -3.02
N GLY A 67 -15.98 6.79 -3.81
CA GLY A 67 -15.47 8.14 -3.56
C GLY A 67 -14.49 8.27 -2.40
N SER A 68 -14.12 7.17 -1.72
CA SER A 68 -13.12 7.22 -0.65
C SER A 68 -11.75 7.63 -1.20
N PRO A 69 -11.00 8.48 -0.47
CA PRO A 69 -9.59 8.71 -0.77
C PRO A 69 -8.78 7.43 -0.53
N PHE A 70 -7.62 7.38 -1.18
CA PHE A 70 -6.59 6.38 -0.93
C PHE A 70 -5.24 7.07 -0.76
N LEU A 71 -4.66 6.94 0.43
CA LEU A 71 -3.32 7.44 0.74
C LEU A 71 -2.29 6.36 0.38
N GLU A 72 -1.79 6.40 -0.85
CA GLU A 72 -0.77 5.47 -1.33
C GLU A 72 0.59 5.75 -0.68
N LEU A 73 1.27 4.69 -0.24
CA LEU A 73 2.57 4.77 0.41
C LEU A 73 3.70 4.38 -0.55
N SER A 74 4.77 5.18 -0.53
CA SER A 74 6.04 4.88 -1.21
C SER A 74 5.84 4.47 -2.68
N GLN A 75 5.14 5.32 -3.46
CA GLN A 75 4.92 5.10 -4.89
C GLN A 75 6.23 4.90 -5.66
N LEU A 76 7.27 5.66 -5.30
CA LEU A 76 8.60 5.60 -5.93
C LEU A 76 9.50 4.49 -5.38
N ALA A 77 8.98 3.54 -4.60
CA ALA A 77 9.79 2.45 -4.09
C ALA A 77 10.45 1.66 -5.24
N ALA A 78 11.75 1.39 -5.09
CA ALA A 78 12.60 0.73 -6.08
C ALA A 78 12.78 1.49 -7.42
N HIS A 79 12.42 2.77 -7.49
CA HIS A 79 12.74 3.62 -8.65
C HIS A 79 14.26 3.81 -8.74
N ASP A 80 14.85 3.37 -9.86
CA ASP A 80 16.28 3.45 -10.17
C ASP A 80 17.21 2.81 -9.11
N VAL A 81 16.73 1.74 -8.45
CA VAL A 81 17.52 0.99 -7.45
C VAL A 81 18.14 -0.30 -8.02
N TYR A 82 17.40 -1.02 -8.86
CA TYR A 82 17.84 -2.29 -9.45
C TYR A 82 18.13 -2.10 -10.95
N ASP A 83 18.91 -3.00 -11.54
CA ASP A 83 19.16 -3.02 -13.00
C ASP A 83 17.87 -3.20 -13.81
N ASP A 84 16.88 -3.84 -13.19
CA ASP A 84 15.54 -4.04 -13.73
C ASP A 84 14.56 -2.98 -13.20
N GLU A 85 13.60 -2.58 -14.02
CA GLU A 85 12.46 -1.78 -13.54
C GLU A 85 11.56 -2.63 -12.63
N VAL A 86 11.39 -2.21 -11.37
CA VAL A 86 10.49 -2.82 -10.39
C VAL A 86 9.51 -1.76 -9.85
N PRO A 87 8.52 -1.32 -10.65
CA PRO A 87 7.63 -0.22 -10.27
C PRO A 87 6.95 -0.44 -8.92
N ALA A 88 6.99 0.60 -8.07
CA ALA A 88 6.46 0.57 -6.70
C ALA A 88 6.99 -0.60 -5.84
N ALA A 89 8.16 -1.16 -6.18
CA ALA A 89 8.71 -2.38 -5.61
C ALA A 89 7.79 -3.62 -5.74
N GLY A 90 6.92 -3.68 -6.76
CA GLY A 90 6.04 -4.83 -7.02
C GLY A 90 4.90 -5.01 -6.01
N ILE A 91 4.65 -4.02 -5.16
CA ILE A 91 3.55 -4.02 -4.18
C ILE A 91 2.96 -2.62 -4.02
N ILE A 92 1.63 -2.55 -4.07
CA ILE A 92 0.88 -1.33 -3.75
C ILE A 92 0.47 -1.42 -2.29
N THR A 93 0.78 -0.38 -1.51
CA THR A 93 0.42 -0.29 -0.10
C THR A 93 -0.19 1.06 0.18
N GLY A 94 -1.19 1.13 1.05
CA GLY A 94 -1.77 2.41 1.44
C GLY A 94 -2.97 2.29 2.36
N ILE A 95 -3.51 3.44 2.75
CA ILE A 95 -4.66 3.53 3.65
C ILE A 95 -5.88 3.97 2.84
N GLY A 96 -6.98 3.22 2.97
CA GLY A 96 -8.26 3.55 2.34
C GLY A 96 -9.44 3.19 3.23
N ARG A 97 -10.63 3.69 2.90
CA ARG A 97 -11.86 3.33 3.64
C ARG A 97 -12.58 2.17 2.98
N ILE A 98 -12.98 1.21 3.81
CA ILE A 98 -13.73 0.03 3.42
C ILE A 98 -14.80 -0.18 4.49
N CYS A 99 -16.06 -0.15 4.07
CA CYS A 99 -17.22 -0.20 4.98
C CYS A 99 -17.12 0.84 6.11
N GLY A 100 -16.65 2.06 5.79
CA GLY A 100 -16.46 3.15 6.74
C GLY A 100 -15.24 3.03 7.65
N GLN A 101 -14.45 1.96 7.56
CA GLN A 101 -13.24 1.75 8.36
C GLN A 101 -11.97 2.05 7.57
N GLU A 102 -11.04 2.78 8.19
CA GLU A 102 -9.71 3.01 7.66
C GLU A 102 -8.87 1.73 7.79
N CYS A 103 -8.43 1.18 6.66
CA CYS A 103 -7.70 -0.09 6.60
C CYS A 103 -6.34 0.11 5.92
N MET A 104 -5.33 -0.61 6.38
CA MET A 104 -4.08 -0.76 5.65
C MET A 104 -4.25 -1.85 4.59
N ILE A 105 -3.99 -1.50 3.33
CA ILE A 105 -4.19 -2.38 2.19
C ILE A 105 -2.83 -2.72 1.57
N PHE A 106 -2.61 -3.99 1.25
CA PHE A 106 -1.41 -4.52 0.60
C PHE A 106 -1.86 -5.29 -0.66
N ILE A 107 -1.31 -4.96 -1.82
CA ILE A 107 -1.68 -5.61 -3.09
C ILE A 107 -0.43 -5.93 -3.87
N ASN A 108 -0.12 -7.22 -4.05
CA ASN A 108 0.99 -7.61 -4.91
C ASN A 108 0.67 -7.30 -6.37
N ASP A 109 1.67 -6.80 -7.10
CA ASP A 109 1.57 -6.62 -8.55
C ASP A 109 2.22 -7.79 -9.29
N ALA A 110 1.41 -8.79 -9.63
CA ALA A 110 1.85 -9.95 -10.40
C ALA A 110 2.37 -9.60 -11.80
N THR A 111 2.11 -8.40 -12.32
CA THR A 111 2.66 -7.94 -13.59
C THR A 111 4.13 -7.53 -13.47
N VAL A 112 4.57 -7.10 -12.28
CA VAL A 112 5.95 -6.71 -11.98
C VAL A 112 6.74 -7.95 -11.57
N LYS A 113 7.57 -8.49 -12.47
CA LYS A 113 8.45 -9.65 -12.21
C LYS A 113 7.71 -10.84 -11.56
N GLY A 114 6.45 -11.06 -11.94
CA GLY A 114 5.61 -12.13 -11.39
C GLY A 114 5.15 -11.92 -9.93
N GLY A 115 5.22 -10.68 -9.42
CA GLY A 115 4.92 -10.35 -8.03
C GLY A 115 5.97 -10.87 -7.05
N THR A 116 7.19 -11.12 -7.52
CA THR A 116 8.27 -11.63 -6.66
C THR A 116 8.79 -10.56 -5.70
N TYR A 117 9.16 -10.97 -4.49
CA TYR A 117 9.66 -10.07 -3.46
C TYR A 117 11.15 -9.76 -3.68
N TYR A 118 11.42 -8.52 -4.04
CA TYR A 118 12.75 -7.92 -3.96
C TYR A 118 13.02 -7.43 -2.53
N PRO A 119 14.28 -7.11 -2.16
CA PRO A 119 14.59 -6.55 -0.85
C PRO A 119 13.70 -5.33 -0.48
N LEU A 120 13.46 -4.43 -1.43
CA LEU A 120 12.58 -3.27 -1.20
C LEU A 120 11.10 -3.62 -1.16
N THR A 121 10.65 -4.74 -1.74
CA THR A 121 9.29 -5.24 -1.55
C THR A 121 9.07 -5.64 -0.10
N VAL A 122 10.03 -6.39 0.49
CA VAL A 122 10.01 -6.77 1.90
C VAL A 122 9.98 -5.54 2.79
N LYS A 123 10.90 -4.58 2.54
CA LYS A 123 10.98 -3.34 3.33
C LYS A 123 9.70 -2.52 3.23
N LYS A 124 9.09 -2.41 2.04
CA LYS A 124 7.85 -1.66 1.84
C LYS A 124 6.67 -2.31 2.56
N GLN A 125 6.54 -3.64 2.49
CA GLN A 125 5.54 -4.37 3.26
C GLN A 125 5.73 -4.21 4.76
N GLY A 126 6.95 -4.40 5.27
CA GLY A 126 7.27 -4.21 6.68
C GLY A 126 6.93 -2.81 7.16
N ARG A 127 7.26 -1.77 6.37
CA ARG A 127 6.90 -0.38 6.70
C ARG A 127 5.39 -0.16 6.75
N ALA A 128 4.62 -0.74 5.84
CA ALA A 128 3.17 -0.64 5.86
C ALA A 128 2.56 -1.39 7.07
N GLN A 129 3.13 -2.52 7.50
CA GLN A 129 2.74 -3.17 8.76
C GLN A 129 3.09 -2.32 9.98
N THR A 130 4.25 -1.66 10.01
CA THR A 130 4.58 -0.71 11.09
C THR A 130 3.53 0.38 11.20
N ILE A 131 3.13 0.99 10.09
CA ILE A 131 2.09 2.03 10.06
C ILE A 131 0.75 1.45 10.55
N ALA A 132 0.38 0.25 10.11
CA ALA A 132 -0.86 -0.40 10.54
C ALA A 132 -0.88 -0.65 12.06
N GLN A 133 0.23 -1.14 12.60
CA GLN A 133 0.38 -1.40 14.04
C GLN A 133 0.34 -0.10 14.85
N GLU A 134 1.13 0.91 14.46
CA GLU A 134 1.19 2.20 15.17
C GLU A 134 -0.17 2.92 15.17
N ASN A 135 -0.97 2.75 14.13
CA ASN A 135 -2.26 3.44 13.95
C ASN A 135 -3.50 2.54 14.16
N HIS A 136 -3.30 1.29 14.61
CA HIS A 136 -4.38 0.32 14.88
C HIS A 136 -5.33 0.07 13.69
N LEU A 137 -4.78 0.01 12.48
CA LEU A 137 -5.50 -0.17 11.23
C LEU A 137 -5.65 -1.67 10.89
N PRO A 138 -6.86 -2.19 10.65
CA PRO A 138 -7.04 -3.53 10.07
C PRO A 138 -6.22 -3.71 8.79
N CYS A 139 -5.59 -4.87 8.64
CA CYS A 139 -4.73 -5.19 7.50
C CYS A 139 -5.48 -6.07 6.50
N ILE A 140 -5.37 -5.72 5.21
CA ILE A 140 -5.95 -6.48 4.10
C ILE A 140 -4.85 -6.82 3.10
N TYR A 141 -4.58 -8.10 2.91
CA TYR A 141 -3.58 -8.60 1.99
C TYR A 141 -4.23 -9.21 0.75
N LEU A 142 -4.13 -8.55 -0.41
CA LEU A 142 -4.49 -9.11 -1.70
C LEU A 142 -3.27 -9.79 -2.31
N VAL A 143 -3.18 -11.10 -2.10
CA VAL A 143 -1.99 -11.93 -2.35
C VAL A 143 -1.97 -12.44 -3.77
N ASP A 144 -0.87 -12.17 -4.47
CA ASP A 144 -0.64 -12.62 -5.85
C ASP A 144 0.86 -12.57 -6.16
N SER A 145 1.63 -13.50 -5.58
CA SER A 145 3.10 -13.47 -5.59
C SER A 145 3.72 -14.81 -5.98
N GLY A 146 4.71 -14.74 -6.89
CA GLY A 146 5.55 -15.88 -7.26
C GLY A 146 6.59 -16.29 -6.22
N GLY A 147 6.68 -15.64 -5.05
CA GLY A 147 7.66 -15.93 -4.01
C GLY A 147 8.79 -14.89 -3.92
N ALA A 148 9.94 -15.27 -3.36
CA ALA A 148 11.10 -14.39 -3.23
C ALA A 148 11.88 -14.28 -4.56
N PHE A 149 12.49 -13.11 -4.81
CA PHE A 149 13.42 -12.94 -5.92
C PHE A 149 14.75 -13.64 -5.59
N LEU A 150 14.88 -14.89 -6.03
CA LEU A 150 15.97 -15.80 -5.64
C LEU A 150 17.40 -15.25 -5.85
N PRO A 151 17.72 -14.48 -6.91
CA PRO A 151 19.05 -13.92 -7.07
C PRO A 151 19.50 -13.02 -5.92
N LEU A 152 18.55 -12.37 -5.22
CA LEU A 152 18.81 -11.50 -4.06
C LEU A 152 18.31 -12.13 -2.74
N GLN A 153 18.18 -13.46 -2.66
CA GLN A 153 17.61 -14.15 -1.50
C GLN A 153 18.29 -13.80 -0.17
N ALA A 154 19.61 -13.53 -0.18
CA ALA A 154 20.38 -13.20 1.03
C ALA A 154 19.95 -11.86 1.66
N GLU A 155 19.37 -10.95 0.85
CA GLU A 155 18.81 -9.66 1.26
C GLU A 155 17.30 -9.72 1.46
N VAL A 156 16.69 -10.89 1.25
CA VAL A 156 15.23 -11.10 1.33
C VAL A 156 14.86 -12.05 2.46
N PHE A 157 15.72 -12.99 2.85
CA PHE A 157 15.34 -14.10 3.73
C PHE A 157 15.90 -14.07 5.17
N PRO A 158 17.23 -13.93 5.40
CA PRO A 158 17.82 -14.39 6.66
C PRO A 158 17.73 -13.42 7.86
N ASP A 159 17.69 -12.12 7.64
CA ASP A 159 17.86 -11.13 8.73
C ASP A 159 16.54 -10.83 9.46
N ARG A 160 16.64 -10.18 10.62
CA ARG A 160 15.52 -9.88 11.51
C ARG A 160 14.34 -9.21 10.80
N GLU A 161 14.63 -8.24 9.94
CA GLU A 161 13.62 -7.41 9.23
C GLU A 161 13.35 -7.92 7.80
N HIS A 162 13.78 -9.15 7.49
CA HIS A 162 13.55 -9.79 6.20
C HIS A 162 12.17 -10.48 6.14
N PHE A 163 11.91 -11.27 5.10
CA PHE A 163 10.57 -11.75 4.72
C PHE A 163 9.79 -12.42 5.86
N GLY A 164 10.47 -13.17 6.75
CA GLY A 164 9.85 -13.80 7.91
C GLY A 164 9.28 -12.82 8.94
N HIS A 165 9.79 -11.59 9.01
CA HIS A 165 9.31 -10.56 9.93
C HIS A 165 7.86 -10.17 9.67
N ALA A 166 7.40 -10.32 8.42
CA ALA A 166 6.01 -10.05 8.08
C ALA A 166 5.03 -10.94 8.85
N PHE A 167 5.39 -12.21 9.06
CA PHE A 167 4.57 -13.17 9.80
C PHE A 167 4.63 -12.91 11.31
N PHE A 168 5.80 -12.51 11.82
CA PHE A 168 5.93 -12.03 13.19
C PHE A 168 4.98 -10.84 13.44
N ASN A 169 5.02 -9.82 12.58
CA ASN A 169 4.14 -8.67 12.68
C ASN A 169 2.66 -9.05 12.59
N GLN A 170 2.29 -9.93 11.66
CA GLN A 170 0.91 -10.41 11.50
C GLN A 170 0.38 -11.05 12.79
N ALA A 171 1.14 -11.99 13.38
CA ALA A 171 0.75 -12.63 14.63
C ALA A 171 0.68 -11.63 15.81
N ARG A 172 1.62 -10.69 15.90
CA ARG A 172 1.63 -9.66 16.95
C ARG A 172 0.47 -8.68 16.83
N MET A 173 0.12 -8.29 15.61
CA MET A 173 -1.02 -7.41 15.34
C MET A 173 -2.35 -8.12 15.63
N SER A 174 -2.53 -9.37 15.18
CA SER A 174 -3.71 -10.17 15.54
C SER A 174 -3.86 -10.29 17.06
N ALA A 175 -2.78 -10.59 17.80
CA ALA A 175 -2.80 -10.62 19.26
C ALA A 175 -3.12 -9.28 19.95
N GLN A 176 -2.91 -8.14 19.25
CA GLN A 176 -3.31 -6.80 19.71
C GLN A 176 -4.77 -6.46 19.33
N GLY A 177 -5.49 -7.39 18.70
CA GLY A 177 -6.84 -7.15 18.20
C GLY A 177 -6.85 -6.25 16.96
N ILE A 178 -5.78 -6.23 16.16
CA ILE A 178 -5.73 -5.57 14.86
C ILE A 178 -5.99 -6.65 13.79
N PRO A 179 -7.18 -6.68 13.16
CA PRO A 179 -7.57 -7.77 12.28
C PRO A 179 -6.65 -7.94 11.07
N GLN A 180 -6.36 -9.19 10.73
CA GLN A 180 -5.54 -9.60 9.58
C GLN A 180 -6.41 -10.38 8.60
N ILE A 181 -6.71 -9.81 7.43
CA ILE A 181 -7.53 -10.46 6.40
C ILE A 181 -6.67 -10.71 5.16
N ALA A 182 -6.73 -11.91 4.60
CA ALA A 182 -6.02 -12.26 3.38
C ALA A 182 -6.98 -12.72 2.28
N ALA A 183 -6.72 -12.31 1.04
CA ALA A 183 -7.39 -12.81 -0.16
C ALA A 183 -6.35 -13.29 -1.16
N VAL A 184 -6.31 -14.60 -1.39
CA VAL A 184 -5.40 -15.25 -2.34
C VAL A 184 -6.03 -15.23 -3.72
N MET A 185 -5.53 -14.32 -4.54
CA MET A 185 -6.05 -14.02 -5.88
C MET A 185 -5.04 -14.45 -6.96
N GLY A 186 -4.18 -15.41 -6.64
CA GLY A 186 -3.16 -15.96 -7.52
C GLY A 186 -2.22 -16.90 -6.79
N SER A 187 -0.97 -16.99 -7.25
CA SER A 187 0.03 -17.87 -6.64
C SER A 187 0.41 -17.37 -5.24
N CYS A 188 0.59 -18.31 -4.31
CA CYS A 188 1.07 -18.08 -2.95
C CYS A 188 1.96 -19.25 -2.52
N THR A 189 3.26 -19.14 -2.80
CA THR A 189 4.21 -20.26 -2.67
C THR A 189 5.23 -20.06 -1.55
N ALA A 190 5.69 -21.17 -0.97
CA ALA A 190 6.75 -21.25 0.02
C ALA A 190 6.50 -20.34 1.21
N GLY A 191 7.43 -19.42 1.51
CA GLY A 191 7.25 -18.50 2.64
C GLY A 191 5.96 -17.66 2.52
N GLY A 192 5.54 -17.31 1.31
CA GLY A 192 4.32 -16.52 1.10
C GLY A 192 3.06 -17.21 1.61
N ALA A 193 3.05 -18.55 1.66
CA ALA A 193 1.91 -19.35 2.12
C ALA A 193 1.52 -19.09 3.58
N TYR A 194 2.45 -18.57 4.39
CA TYR A 194 2.14 -18.19 5.77
C TYR A 194 1.24 -16.96 5.88
N LEU A 195 1.24 -16.08 4.87
CA LEU A 195 0.42 -14.87 4.90
C LEU A 195 -1.09 -15.18 4.98
N PRO A 196 -1.68 -16.03 4.12
CA PRO A 196 -3.05 -16.48 4.33
C PRO A 196 -3.18 -17.45 5.51
N ALA A 197 -2.22 -18.35 5.75
CA ALA A 197 -2.35 -19.33 6.83
C ALA A 197 -2.32 -18.72 8.25
N MET A 198 -1.80 -17.49 8.40
CA MET A 198 -1.75 -16.74 9.67
C MET A 198 -2.71 -15.54 9.71
N ALA A 199 -3.59 -15.40 8.71
CA ALA A 199 -4.65 -14.40 8.75
C ALA A 199 -5.79 -14.86 9.68
N ASP A 200 -6.52 -13.90 10.24
CA ASP A 200 -7.70 -14.18 11.06
C ASP A 200 -8.86 -14.69 10.20
N GLU A 201 -8.97 -14.18 8.96
CA GLU A 201 -9.86 -14.69 7.92
C GLU A 201 -9.16 -14.70 6.56
N SER A 202 -9.29 -15.81 5.85
CA SER A 202 -8.63 -16.10 4.58
C SER A 202 -9.62 -16.46 3.48
N ILE A 203 -9.52 -15.75 2.34
CA ILE A 203 -10.33 -15.93 1.15
C ILE A 203 -9.43 -16.48 0.02
N ILE A 204 -9.94 -17.38 -0.81
CA ILE A 204 -9.21 -17.90 -1.97
C ILE A 204 -10.10 -17.93 -3.21
N VAL A 205 -9.57 -17.47 -4.36
CA VAL A 205 -10.27 -17.51 -5.64
C VAL A 205 -10.10 -18.88 -6.28
N LYS A 206 -11.20 -19.55 -6.63
CA LYS A 206 -11.15 -20.86 -7.30
C LYS A 206 -10.45 -20.84 -8.65
N GLU A 207 -9.79 -21.94 -9.01
CA GLU A 207 -9.10 -22.13 -10.29
C GLU A 207 -8.09 -21.00 -10.61
N GLN A 208 -7.58 -20.33 -9.58
CA GLN A 208 -6.74 -19.15 -9.71
C GLN A 208 -5.79 -18.98 -8.53
N GLY A 209 -6.34 -19.00 -7.32
CA GLY A 209 -5.61 -18.93 -6.07
C GLY A 209 -5.00 -20.28 -5.73
N THR A 210 -3.71 -20.30 -5.39
CA THR A 210 -3.04 -21.52 -4.94
C THR A 210 -2.13 -21.25 -3.75
N ILE A 211 -2.12 -22.14 -2.76
CA ILE A 211 -1.29 -22.05 -1.55
C ILE A 211 -0.50 -23.34 -1.38
N PHE A 212 0.82 -23.26 -1.24
CA PHE A 212 1.63 -24.44 -0.91
C PHE A 212 3.01 -24.04 -0.39
N LEU A 213 3.59 -24.83 0.51
CA LEU A 213 4.97 -24.66 0.97
C LEU A 213 5.99 -25.03 -0.10
N ALA A 214 5.66 -25.97 -0.97
CA ALA A 214 6.47 -26.36 -2.12
C ALA A 214 5.54 -26.53 -3.33
N GLY A 215 5.75 -25.73 -4.37
CA GLY A 215 4.94 -25.84 -5.58
C GLY A 215 5.25 -27.07 -6.42
N PRO A 216 4.46 -27.35 -7.47
CA PRO A 216 4.63 -28.54 -8.30
C PRO A 216 6.05 -28.77 -8.82
N PRO A 217 6.84 -27.75 -9.24
CA PRO A 217 8.22 -27.96 -9.65
C PRO A 217 9.12 -28.52 -8.53
N LEU A 218 8.92 -28.08 -7.28
CA LEU A 218 9.70 -28.54 -6.13
C LEU A 218 9.26 -29.93 -5.69
N VAL A 219 7.95 -30.21 -5.69
CA VAL A 219 7.42 -31.55 -5.38
C VAL A 219 7.97 -32.57 -6.36
N LYS A 220 7.90 -32.29 -7.66
CA LYS A 220 8.46 -33.16 -8.69
C LYS A 220 9.96 -33.39 -8.52
N ALA A 221 10.71 -32.34 -8.18
CA ALA A 221 12.16 -32.46 -7.96
C ALA A 221 12.51 -33.31 -6.73
N ALA A 222 11.70 -33.25 -5.66
CA ALA A 222 11.96 -33.94 -4.41
C ALA A 222 11.46 -35.40 -4.39
N THR A 223 10.30 -35.68 -4.98
CA THR A 223 9.62 -36.98 -4.86
C THR A 223 9.40 -37.68 -6.20
N GLY A 224 9.56 -36.98 -7.32
CA GLY A 224 9.19 -37.47 -8.65
C GLY A 224 7.69 -37.37 -8.96
N GLU A 225 6.87 -36.95 -8.01
CA GLU A 225 5.41 -36.83 -8.18
C GLU A 225 5.06 -35.68 -9.13
N VAL A 226 4.08 -35.93 -10.01
CA VAL A 226 3.57 -34.94 -10.96
C VAL A 226 2.12 -34.62 -10.58
N VAL A 227 1.92 -33.43 -10.04
CA VAL A 227 0.63 -32.91 -9.58
C VAL A 227 0.42 -31.51 -10.14
N SER A 228 -0.83 -31.13 -10.43
CA SER A 228 -1.14 -29.77 -10.87
C SER A 228 -1.11 -28.79 -9.69
N ALA A 229 -1.02 -27.48 -9.97
CA ALA A 229 -1.06 -26.48 -8.89
C ALA A 229 -2.43 -26.46 -8.18
N GLU A 230 -3.52 -26.70 -8.91
CA GLU A 230 -4.88 -26.74 -8.36
C GLU A 230 -5.08 -27.98 -7.48
N ASP A 231 -4.61 -29.14 -7.93
CA ASP A 231 -4.74 -30.39 -7.15
C ASP A 231 -3.85 -30.39 -5.91
N LEU A 232 -2.71 -29.68 -5.95
CA LEU A 232 -1.77 -29.61 -4.83
C LEU A 232 -2.25 -28.65 -3.73
N GLY A 233 -2.85 -27.52 -4.10
CA GLY A 233 -3.14 -26.45 -3.15
C GLY A 233 -4.09 -25.39 -3.69
N GLY A 234 -5.05 -25.79 -4.54
CA GLY A 234 -6.10 -24.92 -5.05
C GLY A 234 -7.17 -24.58 -4.00
N ALA A 235 -8.19 -23.85 -4.44
CA ALA A 235 -9.27 -23.40 -3.55
C ALA A 235 -10.07 -24.57 -2.96
N ASP A 236 -10.35 -25.61 -3.74
CA ASP A 236 -11.09 -26.77 -3.27
C ASP A 236 -10.31 -27.55 -2.20
N VAL A 237 -8.99 -27.68 -2.34
CA VAL A 237 -8.12 -28.30 -1.33
C VAL A 237 -8.22 -27.55 -0.01
N HIS A 238 -8.09 -26.23 -0.04
CA HIS A 238 -7.99 -25.44 1.19
C HIS A 238 -9.31 -25.09 1.86
N CYS A 239 -10.40 -24.92 1.10
CA CYS A 239 -11.72 -24.66 1.67
C CYS A 239 -12.50 -25.93 2.04
N ARG A 240 -12.25 -27.07 1.40
CA ARG A 240 -13.03 -28.30 1.65
C ARG A 240 -12.30 -29.33 2.50
N THR A 241 -10.97 -29.37 2.42
CA THR A 241 -10.19 -30.47 3.01
C THR A 241 -9.28 -29.98 4.13
N SER A 242 -8.38 -29.02 3.85
CA SER A 242 -7.36 -28.64 4.83
C SER A 242 -7.82 -27.59 5.85
N GLY A 243 -8.78 -26.73 5.47
CA GLY A 243 -9.21 -25.60 6.30
C GLY A 243 -8.17 -24.48 6.43
N VAL A 244 -7.25 -24.34 5.47
CA VAL A 244 -6.26 -23.23 5.46
C VAL A 244 -6.91 -21.92 5.04
N THR A 245 -8.03 -21.98 4.32
CA THR A 245 -8.79 -20.82 3.87
C THR A 245 -10.26 -20.98 4.22
N ASP A 246 -10.88 -19.92 4.71
CA ASP A 246 -12.23 -19.93 5.28
C ASP A 246 -13.31 -19.67 4.23
N HIS A 247 -12.99 -18.89 3.19
CA HIS A 247 -13.98 -18.39 2.23
C HIS A 247 -13.62 -18.74 0.79
N TYR A 248 -14.57 -19.34 0.07
CA TYR A 248 -14.42 -19.77 -1.31
C TYR A 248 -14.97 -18.72 -2.29
N ALA A 249 -14.09 -18.05 -3.04
CA ALA A 249 -14.46 -17.03 -4.01
C ALA A 249 -14.53 -17.58 -5.45
N ASN A 250 -15.45 -17.04 -6.25
CA ASN A 250 -15.68 -17.51 -7.62
C ASN A 250 -14.83 -16.79 -8.67
N ASN A 251 -14.37 -15.58 -8.34
CA ASN A 251 -13.54 -14.70 -9.15
C ASN A 251 -13.05 -13.55 -8.25
N ASP A 252 -12.24 -12.65 -8.81
CA ASP A 252 -11.70 -11.49 -8.10
C ASP A 252 -12.79 -10.60 -7.49
N HIS A 253 -13.87 -10.29 -8.23
CA HIS A 253 -14.95 -9.45 -7.71
C HIS A 253 -15.64 -10.08 -6.48
N HIS A 254 -15.91 -11.39 -6.52
CA HIS A 254 -16.49 -12.10 -5.38
C HIS A 254 -15.53 -12.08 -4.18
N ALA A 255 -14.23 -12.26 -4.39
CA ALA A 255 -13.25 -12.16 -3.32
C ALA A 255 -13.21 -10.76 -2.68
N LEU A 256 -13.25 -9.69 -3.47
CA LEU A 256 -13.31 -8.32 -2.93
C LEU A 256 -14.59 -8.09 -2.11
N GLN A 257 -15.72 -8.63 -2.55
CA GLN A 257 -16.97 -8.57 -1.78
C GLN A 257 -16.84 -9.30 -0.44
N LEU A 258 -16.21 -10.48 -0.41
CA LEU A 258 -15.97 -11.23 0.82
C LEU A 258 -15.03 -10.47 1.78
N VAL A 259 -13.97 -9.84 1.26
CA VAL A 259 -13.09 -8.97 2.07
C VAL A 259 -13.90 -7.84 2.71
N ARG A 260 -14.75 -7.15 1.93
CA ARG A 260 -15.65 -6.09 2.46
C ARG A 260 -16.59 -6.64 3.54
N GLN A 261 -17.10 -7.86 3.38
CA GLN A 261 -17.94 -8.51 4.39
C GLN A 261 -17.18 -8.78 5.70
N CYS A 262 -15.95 -9.29 5.63
CA CYS A 262 -15.09 -9.48 6.82
C CYS A 262 -14.92 -8.14 7.56
N ILE A 263 -14.55 -7.07 6.84
CA ILE A 263 -14.38 -5.73 7.42
C ILE A 263 -15.67 -5.21 8.08
N SER A 264 -16.82 -5.39 7.43
CA SER A 264 -18.11 -4.94 7.96
C SER A 264 -18.52 -5.60 9.29
N ARG A 265 -17.93 -6.76 9.61
CA ARG A 265 -18.26 -7.58 10.79
C ARG A 265 -17.24 -7.46 11.92
N LEU A 266 -16.24 -6.60 11.80
CA LEU A 266 -15.18 -6.47 12.81
C LEU A 266 -15.67 -5.93 14.17
N ASN A 267 -16.90 -5.40 14.25
CA ASN A 267 -17.44 -4.75 15.46
C ASN A 267 -16.46 -3.69 16.03
N ARG A 268 -15.87 -2.90 15.14
CA ARG A 268 -14.90 -1.85 15.49
C ARG A 268 -15.52 -0.48 15.34
N VAL A 269 -15.28 0.36 16.33
CA VAL A 269 -15.57 1.79 16.28
C VAL A 269 -14.28 2.51 16.68
N LYS A 270 -13.80 3.41 15.82
CA LYS A 270 -12.64 4.25 16.14
C LYS A 270 -13.09 5.26 17.21
N PRO A 271 -12.52 5.23 18.43
CA PRO A 271 -12.88 6.21 19.44
C PRO A 271 -12.40 7.60 19.03
N SER A 272 -13.19 8.63 19.31
CA SER A 272 -12.69 10.01 19.24
C SER A 272 -11.71 10.23 20.38
N GLN A 273 -10.43 10.41 20.06
CA GLN A 273 -9.35 10.59 21.05
C GLN A 273 -8.99 12.06 21.26
N LEU A 274 -9.53 12.97 20.44
CA LEU A 274 -9.17 14.38 20.41
C LEU A 274 -10.41 15.25 20.63
N ASP A 275 -10.20 16.46 21.16
CA ASP A 275 -11.19 17.53 21.18
C ASP A 275 -11.23 18.19 19.79
N ILE A 276 -11.97 17.57 18.87
CA ILE A 276 -12.04 17.98 17.47
C ILE A 276 -13.05 19.13 17.33
N LYS A 277 -12.60 20.24 16.73
CA LYS A 277 -13.47 21.36 16.34
C LYS A 277 -13.98 21.17 14.90
N PRO A 278 -15.08 21.84 14.52
CA PRO A 278 -15.50 21.90 13.11
C PRO A 278 -14.37 22.42 12.24
N SER A 279 -14.06 21.72 11.16
CA SER A 279 -12.98 22.13 10.26
C SER A 279 -13.38 23.35 9.43
N CYS A 280 -12.41 24.22 9.14
CA CYS A 280 -12.57 25.32 8.21
C CYS A 280 -11.35 25.46 7.30
N GLU A 281 -11.57 25.97 6.09
CA GLU A 281 -10.50 26.19 5.12
C GLU A 281 -9.49 27.23 5.65
N PRO A 282 -8.19 27.11 5.30
CA PRO A 282 -7.21 28.17 5.51
C PRO A 282 -7.64 29.49 4.83
N LEU A 283 -7.15 30.63 5.32
CA LEU A 283 -7.46 31.95 4.74
C LEU A 283 -6.76 32.19 3.40
N TYR A 284 -5.76 31.39 3.06
CA TYR A 284 -4.96 31.51 1.84
C TYR A 284 -5.02 30.21 1.03
N PRO A 285 -5.05 30.28 -0.31
CA PRO A 285 -5.11 29.09 -1.14
C PRO A 285 -3.89 28.18 -0.94
N ILE A 286 -4.10 26.86 -0.96
CA ILE A 286 -3.02 25.88 -0.75
C ILE A 286 -2.04 25.86 -1.93
N GLU A 287 -2.51 26.18 -3.14
CA GLU A 287 -1.70 26.29 -4.35
C GLU A 287 -0.62 27.38 -4.24
N ASP A 288 -0.81 28.40 -3.42
CA ASP A 288 0.19 29.45 -3.22
C ASP A 288 1.51 28.89 -2.65
N ILE A 289 1.50 27.71 -2.02
CA ILE A 289 2.72 27.03 -1.53
C ILE A 289 3.76 26.90 -2.66
N TYR A 290 3.32 26.77 -3.92
CA TYR A 290 4.22 26.69 -5.06
C TYR A 290 5.11 27.94 -5.22
N GLY A 291 4.57 29.14 -4.96
CA GLY A 291 5.33 30.39 -5.05
C GLY A 291 5.97 30.86 -3.73
N VAL A 292 5.55 30.30 -2.60
CA VAL A 292 6.13 30.58 -1.26
C VAL A 292 7.54 30.02 -1.12
N ILE A 293 7.78 28.79 -1.60
CA ILE A 293 9.07 28.11 -1.43
C ILE A 293 10.10 28.67 -2.42
N PRO A 294 11.23 29.25 -1.97
CA PRO A 294 12.25 29.78 -2.86
C PRO A 294 12.88 28.70 -3.74
N LYS A 295 13.11 29.01 -5.03
CA LYS A 295 13.83 28.12 -5.95
C LYS A 295 15.30 27.87 -5.55
N ASP A 296 15.97 28.84 -4.93
CA ASP A 296 17.31 28.66 -4.36
C ASP A 296 17.16 28.05 -2.96
N THR A 297 17.63 26.82 -2.79
CA THR A 297 17.53 26.07 -1.53
C THR A 297 18.28 26.71 -0.36
N ARG A 298 19.13 27.71 -0.62
CA ARG A 298 19.85 28.47 0.41
C ARG A 298 19.17 29.80 0.75
N HIS A 299 18.13 30.19 0.02
CA HIS A 299 17.40 31.42 0.28
C HIS A 299 16.46 31.23 1.47
N PRO A 300 16.61 32.02 2.55
CA PRO A 300 15.71 31.92 3.69
C PRO A 300 14.32 32.46 3.33
N TYR A 301 13.29 31.90 3.95
CA TYR A 301 11.91 32.38 3.86
C TYR A 301 11.22 32.17 5.22
N ASP A 302 10.07 32.82 5.43
CA ASP A 302 9.29 32.64 6.65
C ASP A 302 8.39 31.40 6.52
N VAL A 303 8.71 30.34 7.27
CA VAL A 303 7.92 29.08 7.26
C VAL A 303 6.47 29.28 7.71
N ARG A 304 6.17 30.38 8.41
CA ARG A 304 4.79 30.74 8.77
C ARG A 304 3.90 30.93 7.55
N GLU A 305 4.48 31.29 6.40
CA GLU A 305 3.75 31.37 5.13
C GLU A 305 3.24 30.01 4.65
N VAL A 306 3.97 28.92 4.94
CA VAL A 306 3.51 27.55 4.67
C VAL A 306 2.45 27.15 5.69
N ILE A 307 2.67 27.43 6.98
CA ILE A 307 1.72 27.12 8.07
C ILE A 307 0.36 27.77 7.78
N ALA A 308 0.35 29.04 7.37
CA ALA A 308 -0.86 29.80 7.07
C ALA A 308 -1.72 29.18 5.95
N ARG A 309 -1.17 28.30 5.11
CA ARG A 309 -1.87 27.63 3.98
C ARG A 309 -2.26 26.19 4.29
N LEU A 310 -1.96 25.70 5.50
CA LEU A 310 -2.19 24.32 5.91
C LEU A 310 -3.17 24.19 7.07
N VAL A 311 -3.11 25.10 8.04
CA VAL A 311 -3.93 25.00 9.26
C VAL A 311 -5.27 25.70 9.12
N ASP A 312 -6.30 25.15 9.76
CA ASP A 312 -7.68 25.66 9.76
C ASP A 312 -7.72 27.15 10.13
N GLY A 313 -8.37 27.96 9.27
CA GLY A 313 -8.49 29.41 9.46
C GLY A 313 -7.17 30.18 9.51
N SER A 314 -6.06 29.56 9.06
CA SER A 314 -4.70 30.09 9.22
C SER A 314 -4.36 30.46 10.67
N ASP A 315 -5.03 29.82 11.63
CA ASP A 315 -4.96 30.14 13.06
C ASP A 315 -3.77 29.43 13.72
N PHE A 316 -2.79 30.21 14.20
CA PHE A 316 -1.56 29.68 14.77
C PHE A 316 -1.15 30.46 16.02
N ASP A 317 -1.24 29.79 17.17
CA ASP A 317 -0.79 30.34 18.46
C ASP A 317 0.70 30.03 18.67
N GLU A 318 1.55 30.97 18.32
CA GLU A 318 3.01 30.77 18.29
C GLU A 318 3.62 30.75 19.70
N PHE A 319 4.11 29.58 20.12
CA PHE A 319 4.85 29.44 21.37
C PHE A 319 6.29 29.96 21.24
N LYS A 320 6.73 30.79 22.20
CA LYS A 320 8.10 31.37 22.24
C LYS A 320 8.49 32.12 20.97
N ALA A 321 7.57 32.87 20.37
CA ALA A 321 7.77 33.61 19.12
C ALA A 321 9.04 34.48 19.03
N LEU A 322 9.62 34.90 20.16
CA LEU A 322 10.79 35.79 20.22
C LEU A 322 12.09 35.07 20.65
N TYR A 323 12.11 33.74 20.77
CA TYR A 323 13.26 32.99 21.28
C TYR A 323 13.62 31.79 20.40
N GLY A 324 14.88 31.74 19.93
CA GLY A 324 15.38 30.63 19.09
C GLY A 324 14.80 30.62 17.67
N THR A 325 14.60 31.83 17.10
CA THR A 325 13.98 32.07 15.79
C THR A 325 14.89 31.73 14.63
#